data_AF-A0A0C3PXM5-F1
#
_entry.id   AF-A0A0C3PXM5-F1
#
_cell.length_a   1.000
_cell.length_b   1.000
_cell.length_c   1.000
_cell.angle_alpha   90.00
_cell.angle_beta   90.00
_cell.angle_gamma   90.00
#
_symmetry.space_group_name_H-M   'P 1'
#
loop_
_entity.id
_entity.type
_entity.pdbx_description
1 polymer ?
#
loop_
_entity_poly.entity_id
_entity_poly.type
_entity_poly.pdbx_seq_one_letter_code
_entity_poly.pdbx_strand_id
1 'polypeptide(L)'
;MVQTFTSYLASLSTPVPYEAAISHQFLRDAANLTLPHDRLAFWLAQDRIYAAQAYPRFIALLITKIPLDSTDPAVQVRSRRTLQVLVGCLDNIVREVNFFEDTARRYDLDIGDVKQGEGQVWRERKATRDYTAEMARIASLGTLEDGLVFLWAMEKVYLDAWSNVSSALRTKPESELGKTGEALRDLSYSWSNANPDFSEFVHGIGMLVDEYLMPFYQQAMKDGCSNHAEAIVRAESIWARVVELEAEFWPERKEEEKMRIPQL
;
A
#
# COMPACT_ATOMS: atom_id res chain seq x y z
N MET A 1 11.84 12.11 -21.74
CA MET A 1 10.76 11.82 -20.78
C MET A 1 10.57 13.09 -19.96
N VAL A 2 9.35 13.62 -19.82
CA VAL A 2 9.10 14.78 -18.96
C VAL A 2 9.22 14.30 -17.50
N GLN A 3 10.02 14.96 -16.68
CA GLN A 3 10.15 14.61 -15.26
C GLN A 3 8.84 14.91 -14.53
N THR A 4 8.28 13.90 -13.85
CA THR A 4 7.13 14.06 -12.94
C THR A 4 7.60 14.16 -11.49
N PHE A 5 6.77 14.67 -10.58
CA PHE A 5 7.14 14.79 -9.16
C PHE A 5 7.20 13.40 -8.51
N THR A 6 6.27 12.52 -8.87
CA THR A 6 6.30 11.09 -8.52
C THR A 6 7.57 10.39 -9.01
N SER A 7 8.04 10.67 -10.24
CA SER A 7 9.31 10.12 -10.75
C SER A 7 10.53 10.67 -9.99
N TYR A 8 10.45 11.92 -9.53
CA TYR A 8 11.46 12.52 -8.68
C TYR A 8 11.50 11.82 -7.32
N LEU A 9 10.37 11.66 -6.62
CA LEU A 9 10.30 10.95 -5.34
C LEU A 9 10.86 9.53 -5.45
N ALA A 10 10.45 8.78 -6.47
CA ALA A 10 10.94 7.42 -6.71
C ALA A 10 12.44 7.33 -7.03
N SER A 11 13.08 8.44 -7.42
CA SER A 11 14.52 8.50 -7.68
C SER A 11 15.37 8.80 -6.42
N LEU A 12 14.74 9.18 -5.31
CA LEU A 12 15.44 9.56 -4.09
C LEU A 12 16.03 8.35 -3.37
N SER A 13 17.19 8.56 -2.77
CA SER A 13 17.71 7.62 -1.78
C SER A 13 17.02 7.84 -0.45
N THR A 14 16.56 6.76 0.17
CA THR A 14 15.89 6.73 1.48
C THR A 14 16.81 6.08 2.52
N PRO A 15 16.64 6.37 3.83
CA PRO A 15 17.46 5.74 4.87
C PRO A 15 17.39 4.21 4.86
N VAL A 16 16.19 3.66 4.63
CA VAL A 16 15.98 2.25 4.31
C VAL A 16 15.98 2.11 2.79
N PRO A 17 16.84 1.27 2.18
CA PRO A 17 16.86 1.10 0.72
C PRO A 17 15.52 0.62 0.17
N TYR A 18 15.05 1.18 -0.95
CA TYR A 18 13.78 0.78 -1.59
C TYR A 18 13.69 -0.73 -1.87
N GLU A 19 14.81 -1.36 -2.22
CA GLU A 19 14.92 -2.80 -2.44
C GLU A 19 14.50 -3.64 -1.21
N ALA A 20 14.68 -3.11 0.01
CA ALA A 20 14.24 -3.80 1.23
C ALA A 20 12.71 -3.91 1.32
N ALA A 21 11.97 -2.98 0.72
CA ALA A 21 10.52 -2.98 0.67
C ALA A 21 9.95 -3.85 -0.47
N ILE A 22 10.63 -3.91 -1.63
CA ILE A 22 10.10 -4.61 -2.83
C ILE A 22 10.70 -6.00 -3.10
N SER A 23 11.76 -6.36 -2.38
CA SER A 23 12.47 -7.63 -2.52
C SER A 23 12.85 -8.22 -1.17
N HIS A 24 12.02 -7.98 -0.14
CA HIS A 24 12.15 -8.57 1.18
C HIS A 24 12.24 -10.11 1.12
N GLN A 25 12.83 -10.76 2.13
CA GLN A 25 12.96 -12.22 2.14
C GLN A 25 11.62 -12.95 2.03
N PHE A 26 10.54 -12.38 2.61
CA PHE A 26 9.17 -12.87 2.43
C PHE A 26 8.79 -12.95 0.94
N LEU A 27 9.02 -11.87 0.17
CA LEU A 27 8.71 -11.79 -1.26
C LEU A 27 9.60 -12.73 -2.08
N ARG A 28 10.88 -12.86 -1.71
CA ARG A 28 11.79 -13.82 -2.34
C ARG A 28 11.36 -15.27 -2.10
N ASP A 29 10.93 -15.59 -0.87
CA ASP A 29 10.41 -16.91 -0.53
C ASP A 29 9.10 -17.19 -1.28
N ALA A 30 8.24 -16.17 -1.45
CA ALA A 30 7.03 -16.26 -2.26
C ALA A 30 7.34 -16.54 -3.74
N ALA A 31 8.23 -15.76 -4.35
CA ALA A 31 8.64 -15.90 -5.75
C ALA A 31 9.31 -17.25 -6.05
N ASN A 32 9.96 -17.85 -5.06
CA ASN A 32 10.64 -19.14 -5.18
C ASN A 32 9.78 -20.34 -4.73
N LEU A 33 8.51 -20.13 -4.36
CA LEU A 33 7.62 -21.19 -3.84
C LEU A 33 8.15 -21.87 -2.57
N THR A 34 8.94 -21.17 -1.77
CA THR A 34 9.50 -21.66 -0.50
C THR A 34 8.84 -21.03 0.74
N LEU A 35 7.86 -20.15 0.54
CA LEU A 35 7.13 -19.50 1.63
C LEU A 35 6.25 -20.52 2.40
N PRO A 36 6.41 -20.66 3.72
CA PRO A 36 5.54 -21.51 4.53
C PRO A 36 4.07 -21.05 4.47
N HIS A 37 3.15 -22.02 4.50
CA HIS A 37 1.71 -21.76 4.44
C HIS A 37 1.22 -20.87 5.59
N ASP A 38 1.62 -21.18 6.82
CA ASP A 38 1.27 -20.41 8.02
C ASP A 38 1.82 -18.98 7.99
N ARG A 39 2.98 -18.78 7.36
CA ARG A 39 3.56 -17.44 7.19
C ARG A 39 2.76 -16.60 6.19
N LEU A 40 2.27 -17.22 5.12
CA LEU A 40 1.37 -16.54 4.17
C LEU A 40 0.07 -16.15 4.88
N ALA A 41 -0.52 -17.06 5.64
CA ALA A 41 -1.72 -16.78 6.43
C ALA A 41 -1.47 -15.67 7.46
N PHE A 42 -0.32 -15.68 8.13
CA PHE A 42 0.06 -14.65 9.08
C PHE A 42 0.18 -13.27 8.44
N TRP A 43 0.88 -13.14 7.30
CA TRP A 43 0.93 -11.89 6.54
C TRP A 43 -0.49 -11.43 6.15
N LEU A 44 -1.30 -12.33 5.59
CA LEU A 44 -2.66 -12.02 5.14
C LEU A 44 -3.54 -11.52 6.28
N ALA A 45 -3.38 -12.07 7.49
CA ALA A 45 -4.08 -11.61 8.68
C ALA A 45 -3.66 -10.19 9.11
N GLN A 46 -2.38 -9.83 8.97
CA GLN A 46 -1.91 -8.47 9.24
C GLN A 46 -2.41 -7.48 8.18
N ASP A 47 -2.37 -7.88 6.90
CA ASP A 47 -2.82 -7.07 5.79
C ASP A 47 -4.33 -6.80 5.83
N ARG A 48 -5.10 -7.77 6.32
CA ARG A 48 -6.53 -7.56 6.61
C ARG A 48 -6.76 -6.48 7.67
N ILE A 49 -5.93 -6.36 8.70
CA ILE A 49 -6.09 -5.28 9.72
C ILE A 49 -5.88 -3.92 9.05
N TYR A 50 -4.82 -3.82 8.27
CA TYR A 50 -4.49 -2.64 7.48
C TYR A 50 -5.67 -2.22 6.58
N ALA A 51 -6.13 -3.16 5.74
CA ALA A 51 -7.17 -2.94 4.75
C ALA A 51 -8.56 -2.70 5.36
N ALA A 52 -8.97 -3.49 6.35
CA ALA A 52 -10.34 -3.41 6.90
C ALA A 52 -10.51 -2.29 7.92
N GLN A 53 -9.45 -1.88 8.63
CA GLN A 53 -9.57 -0.96 9.77
C GLN A 53 -8.94 0.42 9.53
N ALA A 54 -7.75 0.47 8.93
CA ALA A 54 -7.00 1.72 8.80
C ALA A 54 -7.27 2.44 7.48
N TYR A 55 -7.24 1.71 6.36
CA TYR A 55 -7.41 2.28 5.02
C TYR A 55 -8.73 3.05 4.83
N PRO A 56 -9.91 2.53 5.22
CA PRO A 56 -11.17 3.26 5.02
C PRO A 56 -11.22 4.57 5.82
N ARG A 57 -10.67 4.56 7.04
CA ARG A 57 -10.60 5.76 7.90
C ARG A 57 -9.65 6.80 7.32
N PHE A 58 -8.48 6.35 6.84
CA PHE A 58 -7.49 7.20 6.18
C PHE A 58 -8.11 7.91 4.96
N ILE A 59 -8.71 7.15 4.04
CA ILE A 59 -9.35 7.71 2.84
C ILE A 59 -10.50 8.65 3.18
N ALA A 60 -11.38 8.26 4.13
CA ALA A 60 -12.49 9.11 4.55
C ALA A 60 -12.02 10.47 5.07
N LEU A 61 -10.95 10.51 5.88
CA LEU A 61 -10.37 11.75 6.37
C LEU A 61 -9.75 12.59 5.25
N LEU A 62 -9.11 11.97 4.24
CA LEU A 62 -8.62 12.71 3.06
C LEU A 62 -9.78 13.35 2.27
N ILE A 63 -10.90 12.64 2.11
CA ILE A 63 -12.10 13.19 1.45
C ILE A 63 -12.56 14.47 2.14
N THR A 64 -12.51 14.55 3.47
CA THR A 64 -12.93 15.76 4.21
C THR A 64 -12.05 16.98 3.96
N LYS A 65 -10.85 16.80 3.40
CA LYS A 65 -9.90 17.88 3.09
C LYS A 65 -10.04 18.45 1.68
N ILE A 66 -10.93 17.90 0.86
CA ILE A 66 -11.11 18.33 -0.53
C ILE A 66 -11.89 19.66 -0.55
N PRO A 67 -11.37 20.73 -1.20
CA PRO A 67 -12.05 22.03 -1.29
C PRO A 67 -13.15 22.03 -2.37
N LEU A 68 -14.21 21.25 -2.16
CA LEU A 68 -15.32 21.07 -3.12
C LEU A 68 -16.14 22.34 -3.38
N ASP A 69 -16.13 23.30 -2.45
CA ASP A 69 -16.85 24.57 -2.51
C ASP A 69 -16.05 25.72 -3.14
N SER A 70 -14.82 25.44 -3.62
CA SER A 70 -13.97 26.45 -4.26
C SER A 70 -14.68 27.13 -5.45
N THR A 71 -14.55 28.45 -5.55
CA THR A 71 -15.09 29.22 -6.69
C THR A 71 -14.18 29.21 -7.91
N ASP A 72 -12.95 28.70 -7.79
CA ASP A 72 -12.01 28.57 -8.91
C ASP A 72 -12.38 27.32 -9.76
N PRO A 73 -12.72 27.48 -11.06
CA PRO A 73 -13.07 26.36 -11.92
C PRO A 73 -11.99 25.27 -12.02
N ALA A 74 -10.71 25.63 -12.01
CA ALA A 74 -9.61 24.67 -12.09
C ALA A 74 -9.51 23.83 -10.81
N VAL A 75 -9.70 24.48 -9.65
CA VAL A 75 -9.73 23.80 -8.35
C VAL A 75 -10.95 22.89 -8.24
N GLN A 76 -12.12 23.30 -8.75
CA GLN A 76 -13.30 22.44 -8.75
C GLN A 76 -13.11 21.18 -9.59
N VAL A 77 -12.55 21.30 -10.80
CA VAL A 77 -12.29 20.14 -11.67
C VAL A 77 -11.34 19.16 -10.98
N ARG A 78 -10.22 19.67 -10.41
CA ARG A 78 -9.28 18.83 -9.67
C ARG A 78 -9.93 18.19 -8.45
N SER A 79 -10.69 18.94 -7.67
CA SER A 79 -11.38 18.47 -6.47
C SER A 79 -12.38 17.35 -6.76
N ARG A 80 -13.17 17.47 -7.83
CA ARG A 80 -14.08 16.41 -8.27
C ARG A 80 -13.33 15.14 -8.67
N ARG A 81 -12.21 15.29 -9.38
CA ARG A 81 -11.38 14.14 -9.76
C ARG A 81 -10.72 13.48 -8.55
N THR A 82 -10.20 14.28 -7.61
CA THR A 82 -9.68 13.77 -6.32
C THR A 82 -10.75 12.98 -5.58
N LEU A 83 -11.97 13.52 -5.48
CA LEU A 83 -13.09 12.82 -4.84
C LEU A 83 -13.40 11.49 -5.54
N GLN A 84 -13.46 11.47 -6.87
CA GLN A 84 -13.70 10.26 -7.64
C GLN A 84 -12.65 9.18 -7.38
N VAL A 85 -11.36 9.54 -7.36
CA VAL A 85 -10.28 8.60 -7.05
C VAL A 85 -10.40 8.07 -5.62
N LEU A 86 -10.61 8.94 -4.62
CA LEU A 86 -10.73 8.52 -3.22
C LEU A 86 -11.99 7.68 -2.95
N VAL A 87 -13.12 7.97 -3.61
CA VAL A 87 -14.31 7.10 -3.55
C VAL A 87 -14.02 5.75 -4.21
N GLY A 88 -13.28 5.73 -5.32
CA GLY A 88 -12.80 4.50 -5.95
C GLY A 88 -11.92 3.66 -5.01
N CYS A 89 -11.09 4.29 -4.18
CA CYS A 89 -10.30 3.60 -3.15
C CYS A 89 -11.20 2.87 -2.13
N LEU A 90 -12.29 3.51 -1.69
CA LEU A 90 -13.26 2.90 -0.77
C LEU A 90 -14.06 1.77 -1.41
N ASP A 91 -14.34 1.85 -2.70
CA ASP A 91 -15.02 0.78 -3.42
C ASP A 91 -14.09 -0.42 -3.66
N ASN A 92 -12.81 -0.16 -3.95
CA ASN A 92 -11.76 -1.18 -4.05
C ASN A 92 -11.58 -1.94 -2.74
N ILE A 93 -11.47 -1.24 -1.60
CA ILE A 93 -11.20 -1.90 -0.32
C ILE A 93 -12.35 -2.83 0.12
N VAL A 94 -13.61 -2.50 -0.24
CA VAL A 94 -14.75 -3.40 -0.01
C VAL A 94 -14.61 -4.70 -0.79
N ARG A 95 -14.18 -4.64 -2.05
CA ARG A 95 -13.88 -5.84 -2.84
C ARG A 95 -12.70 -6.62 -2.26
N GLU A 96 -11.67 -5.91 -1.84
CA GLU A 96 -10.43 -6.50 -1.33
C GLU A 96 -10.63 -7.26 -0.02
N VAL A 97 -11.42 -6.73 0.91
CA VAL A 97 -11.77 -7.44 2.15
C VAL A 97 -12.50 -8.75 1.86
N ASN A 98 -13.43 -8.76 0.89
CA ASN A 98 -14.09 -10.00 0.46
C ASN A 98 -13.10 -10.96 -0.21
N PHE A 99 -12.19 -10.43 -1.04
CA PHE A 99 -11.15 -11.21 -1.70
C PHE A 99 -10.22 -11.90 -0.69
N PHE A 100 -9.85 -11.25 0.42
CA PHE A 100 -9.06 -11.87 1.48
C PHE A 100 -9.79 -13.06 2.11
N GLU A 101 -11.09 -12.91 2.43
CA GLU A 101 -11.89 -13.99 3.03
C GLU A 101 -12.08 -15.17 2.06
N ASP A 102 -12.34 -14.89 0.79
CA ASP A 102 -12.53 -15.92 -0.22
C ASP A 102 -11.23 -16.66 -0.54
N THR A 103 -10.11 -15.94 -0.61
CA THR A 103 -8.78 -16.52 -0.79
C THR A 103 -8.40 -17.39 0.40
N ALA A 104 -8.61 -16.89 1.62
CA ALA A 104 -8.34 -17.65 2.83
C ALA A 104 -9.16 -18.93 2.90
N ARG A 105 -10.46 -18.88 2.54
CA ARG A 105 -11.33 -20.07 2.48
C ARG A 105 -10.91 -21.05 1.38
N ARG A 106 -10.59 -20.54 0.18
CA ARG A 106 -10.20 -21.35 -0.98
C ARG A 106 -8.90 -22.12 -0.71
N TYR A 107 -7.93 -21.44 -0.09
CA TYR A 107 -6.60 -21.98 0.14
C TYR A 107 -6.34 -22.41 1.58
N ASP A 108 -7.35 -22.41 2.44
CA ASP A 108 -7.26 -22.86 3.85
C ASP A 108 -6.22 -22.10 4.67
N LEU A 109 -6.09 -20.79 4.39
CA LEU A 109 -5.23 -19.90 5.15
C LEU A 109 -5.95 -19.53 6.44
N ASP A 110 -5.41 -19.97 7.57
CA ASP A 110 -5.94 -19.65 8.89
C ASP A 110 -5.64 -18.19 9.24
N ILE A 111 -6.52 -17.25 8.83
CA ILE A 111 -6.38 -15.81 9.13
C ILE A 111 -7.26 -15.35 10.32
N GLY A 112 -7.94 -16.28 10.99
CA GLY A 112 -8.91 -16.00 12.05
C GLY A 112 -10.30 -15.57 11.54
N ASP A 113 -11.33 -15.86 12.35
CA ASP A 113 -12.74 -15.73 11.97
C ASP A 113 -13.36 -14.40 12.44
N VAL A 114 -14.02 -13.70 11.53
CA VAL A 114 -14.73 -12.43 11.82
C VAL A 114 -16.11 -12.71 12.45
N LYS A 115 -16.69 -13.90 12.23
CA LYS A 115 -18.11 -14.17 12.52
C LYS A 115 -18.42 -14.47 14.00
N GLN A 116 -17.43 -14.76 14.84
CA GLN A 116 -17.66 -15.33 16.17
C GLN A 116 -17.13 -14.48 17.34
N GLY A 117 -16.67 -13.24 17.11
CA GLY A 117 -16.29 -12.32 18.21
C GLY A 117 -15.10 -12.76 19.10
N GLU A 118 -14.55 -13.96 18.91
CA GLU A 118 -13.44 -14.53 19.70
C GLU A 118 -12.21 -14.93 18.85
N GLY A 119 -12.23 -14.69 17.53
CA GLY A 119 -11.39 -15.39 16.53
C GLY A 119 -10.05 -14.78 16.13
N GLN A 120 -9.30 -14.10 17.01
CA GLN A 120 -7.96 -13.62 16.66
C GLN A 120 -6.93 -14.76 16.76
N VAL A 121 -6.45 -15.26 15.61
CA VAL A 121 -5.46 -16.35 15.54
C VAL A 121 -4.03 -15.83 15.62
N TRP A 122 -3.81 -14.60 15.19
CA TRP A 122 -2.49 -13.97 15.13
C TRP A 122 -2.46 -12.68 15.94
N ARG A 123 -1.43 -12.52 16.76
CA ARG A 123 -1.14 -11.24 17.41
C ARG A 123 -0.84 -10.18 16.35
N GLU A 124 -1.31 -8.97 16.58
CA GLU A 124 -0.97 -7.83 15.73
C GLU A 124 0.53 -7.50 15.84
N ARG A 125 1.21 -7.35 14.70
CA ARG A 125 2.64 -6.99 14.64
C ARG A 125 2.84 -5.54 15.04
N LYS A 126 4.04 -5.26 15.58
CA LYS A 126 4.47 -3.86 15.79
C LYS A 126 4.45 -3.09 14.47
N ALA A 127 4.99 -3.66 13.39
CA ALA A 127 5.00 -3.02 12.07
C ALA A 127 3.58 -2.66 11.59
N THR A 128 2.60 -3.54 11.77
CA THR A 128 1.19 -3.27 11.45
C THR A 128 0.62 -2.11 12.27
N ARG A 129 0.87 -2.08 13.58
CA ARG A 129 0.47 -0.93 14.43
C ARG A 129 1.14 0.37 14.02
N ASP A 130 2.43 0.34 13.70
CA ASP A 130 3.18 1.54 13.32
C ASP A 130 2.68 2.09 11.98
N TYR A 131 2.36 1.21 11.03
CA TYR A 131 1.78 1.60 9.75
C TYR A 131 0.40 2.23 9.97
N THR A 132 -0.50 1.57 10.69
CA THR A 132 -1.86 2.10 10.93
C THR A 132 -1.84 3.40 11.76
N ALA A 133 -0.89 3.54 12.69
CA ALA A 133 -0.66 4.78 13.42
C ALA A 133 -0.18 5.92 12.51
N GLU A 134 0.72 5.63 11.57
CA GLU A 134 1.20 6.64 10.62
C GLU A 134 0.09 7.08 9.64
N MET A 135 -0.74 6.14 9.16
CA MET A 135 -1.93 6.46 8.39
C MET A 135 -2.85 7.42 9.17
N ALA A 136 -3.15 7.09 10.43
CA ALA A 136 -3.98 7.94 11.28
C ALA A 136 -3.35 9.33 11.49
N ARG A 137 -2.03 9.40 11.67
CA ARG A 137 -1.27 10.64 11.85
C ARG A 137 -1.33 11.52 10.60
N ILE A 138 -1.02 10.98 9.43
CA ILE A 138 -1.07 11.71 8.14
C ILE A 138 -2.50 12.16 7.83
N ALA A 139 -3.47 11.27 8.00
CA ALA A 139 -4.88 11.60 7.77
C ALA A 139 -5.39 12.69 8.71
N SER A 140 -4.94 12.74 9.96
CA SER A 140 -5.43 13.71 10.94
C SER A 140 -4.68 15.04 10.93
N LEU A 141 -3.36 15.01 10.73
CA LEU A 141 -2.48 16.17 10.93
C LEU A 141 -1.86 16.71 9.63
N GLY A 142 -1.79 15.88 8.58
CA GLY A 142 -1.23 16.28 7.28
C GLY A 142 -2.21 17.05 6.41
N THR A 143 -1.73 17.65 5.34
CA THR A 143 -2.57 18.27 4.30
C THR A 143 -3.21 17.22 3.37
N LEU A 144 -3.99 17.66 2.39
CA LEU A 144 -4.49 16.76 1.34
C LEU A 144 -3.34 16.21 0.50
N GLU A 145 -2.35 17.05 0.16
CA GLU A 145 -1.16 16.70 -0.60
C GLU A 145 -0.31 15.65 0.15
N ASP A 146 -0.08 15.85 1.44
CA ASP A 146 0.64 14.88 2.28
C ASP A 146 -0.06 13.50 2.23
N GLY A 147 -1.40 13.51 2.32
CA GLY A 147 -2.21 12.29 2.22
C GLY A 147 -2.15 11.63 0.84
N LEU A 148 -2.19 12.39 -0.25
CA LEU A 148 -2.09 11.86 -1.61
C LEU A 148 -0.70 11.28 -1.89
N VAL A 149 0.37 11.90 -1.38
CA VAL A 149 1.73 11.34 -1.47
C VAL A 149 1.81 10.04 -0.70
N PHE A 150 1.29 9.99 0.53
CA PHE A 150 1.27 8.78 1.34
C PHE A 150 0.51 7.65 0.61
N LEU A 151 -0.70 7.96 0.13
CA LEU A 151 -1.55 7.02 -0.63
C LEU A 151 -0.84 6.51 -1.89
N TRP A 152 -0.27 7.39 -2.70
CA TRP A 152 0.46 6.95 -3.89
C TRP A 152 1.66 6.08 -3.54
N ALA A 153 2.43 6.47 -2.52
CA ALA A 153 3.65 5.77 -2.14
C ALA A 153 3.36 4.33 -1.69
N MET A 154 2.35 4.14 -0.85
CA MET A 154 1.97 2.80 -0.38
C MET A 154 1.56 1.88 -1.54
N GLU A 155 0.68 2.36 -2.42
CA GLU A 155 0.17 1.58 -3.55
C GLU A 155 1.28 1.30 -4.56
N LYS A 156 2.20 2.26 -4.73
CA LYS A 156 3.35 2.12 -5.63
C LYS A 156 4.36 1.08 -5.14
N VAL A 157 4.67 1.07 -3.84
CA VAL A 157 5.59 0.07 -3.27
C VAL A 157 4.95 -1.32 -3.36
N TYR A 158 3.66 -1.45 -3.03
CA TYR A 158 2.93 -2.71 -3.15
C TYR A 158 2.88 -3.22 -4.59
N LEU A 159 2.60 -2.31 -5.55
CA LEU A 159 2.62 -2.61 -6.97
C LEU A 159 3.95 -3.21 -7.40
N ASP A 160 5.07 -2.62 -7.01
CA ASP A 160 6.40 -3.08 -7.40
C ASP A 160 6.74 -4.42 -6.74
N ALA A 161 6.48 -4.55 -5.43
CA ALA A 161 6.70 -5.77 -4.66
C ALA A 161 5.97 -6.98 -5.26
N TRP A 162 4.66 -6.84 -5.50
CA TRP A 162 3.84 -7.92 -6.06
C TRP A 162 4.07 -8.16 -7.54
N SER A 163 4.48 -7.14 -8.31
CA SER A 163 4.91 -7.31 -9.70
C SER A 163 6.13 -8.22 -9.82
N ASN A 164 7.09 -8.10 -8.91
CA ASN A 164 8.27 -8.98 -8.86
C ASN A 164 7.85 -10.44 -8.62
N VAL A 165 6.98 -10.67 -7.63
CA VAL A 165 6.47 -12.02 -7.30
C VAL A 165 5.64 -12.60 -8.45
N SER A 166 4.67 -11.83 -8.97
CA SER A 166 3.79 -12.23 -10.07
C SER A 166 4.58 -12.61 -11.32
N SER A 167 5.58 -11.81 -11.67
CA SER A 167 6.46 -12.08 -12.81
C SER A 167 7.25 -13.38 -12.63
N ALA A 168 7.78 -13.62 -11.43
CA ALA A 168 8.51 -14.86 -11.14
C ALA A 168 7.59 -16.09 -11.21
N LEU A 169 6.40 -16.03 -10.59
CA LEU A 169 5.46 -17.14 -10.56
C LEU A 169 4.89 -17.50 -11.93
N ARG A 170 4.71 -16.53 -12.84
CA ARG A 170 4.30 -16.78 -14.23
C ARG A 170 5.26 -17.65 -15.03
N THR A 171 6.53 -17.71 -14.62
CA THR A 171 7.54 -18.55 -15.27
C THR A 171 7.58 -19.98 -14.73
N LYS A 172 6.85 -20.25 -13.64
CA LYS A 172 6.83 -21.57 -12.98
C LYS A 172 5.79 -22.49 -13.62
N PRO A 173 6.11 -23.77 -13.85
CA PRO A 173 5.13 -24.77 -14.27
C PRO A 173 4.00 -24.92 -13.24
N GLU A 174 2.77 -25.11 -13.69
CA GLU A 174 1.63 -25.34 -12.79
C GLU A 174 1.82 -26.56 -11.87
N SER A 175 2.55 -27.58 -12.32
CA SER A 175 2.87 -28.76 -11.51
C SER A 175 3.75 -28.46 -10.29
N GLU A 176 4.44 -27.33 -10.26
CA GLU A 176 5.23 -26.88 -9.10
C GLU A 176 4.40 -26.07 -8.10
N LEU A 177 3.21 -25.62 -8.49
CA LEU A 177 2.33 -24.86 -7.62
C LEU A 177 1.59 -25.80 -6.67
N GLY A 178 2.10 -25.93 -5.44
CA GLY A 178 1.29 -26.42 -4.33
C GLY A 178 0.22 -25.39 -3.94
N LYS A 179 -0.64 -25.75 -2.98
CA LYS A 179 -1.73 -24.90 -2.47
C LYS A 179 -1.29 -23.46 -2.11
N THR A 180 -0.14 -23.31 -1.44
CA THR A 180 0.43 -21.98 -1.12
C THR A 180 0.88 -21.24 -2.38
N GLY A 181 1.44 -21.93 -3.37
CA GLY A 181 1.86 -21.33 -4.63
C GLY A 181 0.68 -20.83 -5.46
N GLU A 182 -0.42 -21.57 -5.48
CA GLU A 182 -1.67 -21.12 -6.12
C GLU A 182 -2.24 -19.88 -5.42
N ALA A 183 -2.26 -19.88 -4.08
CA ALA A 183 -2.68 -18.71 -3.31
C ALA A 183 -1.82 -17.47 -3.63
N LEU A 184 -0.49 -17.64 -3.65
CA LEU A 184 0.45 -16.59 -4.01
C LEU A 184 0.26 -16.07 -5.43
N ARG A 185 -0.09 -16.94 -6.39
CA ARG A 185 -0.39 -16.52 -7.76
C ARG A 185 -1.61 -15.61 -7.81
N ASP A 186 -2.69 -15.99 -7.13
CA ASP A 186 -3.94 -15.20 -7.10
C ASP A 186 -3.73 -13.85 -6.36
N LEU A 187 -3.05 -13.89 -5.21
CA LEU A 187 -2.70 -12.70 -4.43
C LEU A 187 -1.78 -11.76 -5.22
N SER A 188 -0.65 -12.26 -5.73
CA SER A 188 0.32 -11.44 -6.47
C SER A 188 -0.27 -10.86 -7.76
N TYR A 189 -1.19 -11.55 -8.44
CA TYR A 189 -1.89 -11.00 -9.58
C TYR A 189 -2.64 -9.72 -9.20
N SER A 190 -3.40 -9.76 -8.10
CA SER A 190 -4.32 -8.70 -7.69
C SER A 190 -3.64 -7.32 -7.55
N TRP A 191 -2.46 -7.28 -6.95
CA TRP A 191 -1.69 -6.04 -6.73
C TRP A 191 -0.47 -5.89 -7.64
N SER A 192 -0.40 -6.56 -8.79
CA SER A 192 0.74 -6.43 -9.72
C SER A 192 0.41 -5.64 -10.98
N ASN A 193 1.45 -5.26 -11.72
CA ASN A 193 1.34 -4.70 -13.08
C ASN A 193 0.68 -5.66 -14.09
N ALA A 194 0.53 -6.92 -13.70
CA ALA A 194 -0.14 -7.95 -14.46
C ALA A 194 -1.67 -7.83 -14.38
N ASN A 195 -2.19 -7.10 -13.39
CA ASN A 195 -3.56 -6.62 -13.29
C ASN A 195 -3.61 -5.15 -13.75
N PRO A 196 -4.09 -4.88 -14.99
CA PRO A 196 -4.14 -3.51 -15.52
C PRO A 196 -4.91 -2.55 -14.64
N ASP A 197 -6.02 -2.99 -14.05
CA ASP A 197 -6.91 -2.16 -13.23
C ASP A 197 -6.16 -1.59 -12.00
N PHE A 198 -5.34 -2.42 -11.34
CA PHE A 198 -4.53 -1.96 -10.20
C PHE A 198 -3.41 -1.01 -10.67
N SER A 199 -2.72 -1.35 -11.76
CA SER A 199 -1.65 -0.49 -12.28
C SER A 199 -2.15 0.89 -12.74
N GLU A 200 -3.34 0.94 -13.37
CA GLU A 200 -3.99 2.18 -13.78
C GLU A 200 -4.49 2.98 -12.58
N PHE A 201 -5.00 2.29 -11.55
CA PHE A 201 -5.36 2.92 -10.29
C PHE A 201 -4.16 3.61 -9.61
N VAL A 202 -3.03 2.92 -9.44
CA VAL A 202 -1.80 3.51 -8.89
C VAL A 202 -1.31 4.69 -9.75
N HIS A 203 -1.38 4.55 -11.07
CA HIS A 203 -1.04 5.63 -11.99
C HIS A 203 -1.96 6.85 -11.79
N GLY A 204 -3.27 6.65 -11.64
CA GLY A 204 -4.26 7.70 -11.41
C GLY A 204 -4.01 8.49 -10.12
N ILE A 205 -3.59 7.81 -9.04
CA ILE A 205 -3.17 8.50 -7.81
C ILE A 205 -1.89 9.30 -8.07
N GLY A 206 -0.91 8.73 -8.79
CA GLY A 206 0.33 9.42 -9.14
C GLY A 206 0.09 10.69 -9.96
N MET A 207 -0.84 10.67 -10.91
CA MET A 207 -1.26 11.86 -11.66
C MET A 207 -1.84 12.95 -10.77
N LEU A 208 -2.60 12.59 -9.72
CA LEU A 208 -3.07 13.57 -8.74
C LEU A 208 -1.90 14.17 -7.96
N VAL A 209 -0.98 13.35 -7.46
CA VAL A 209 0.22 13.84 -6.75
C VAL A 209 0.99 14.83 -7.61
N ASP A 210 1.22 14.50 -8.89
CA ASP A 210 1.89 15.38 -9.83
C ASP A 210 1.13 16.69 -10.05
N GLU A 211 -0.20 16.66 -10.19
CA GLU A 211 -0.99 17.87 -10.36
C GLU A 211 -1.00 18.80 -9.14
N TYR A 212 -0.97 18.22 -7.94
CA TYR A 212 -0.90 19.02 -6.71
C TYR A 212 0.52 19.55 -6.49
N LEU A 213 1.57 18.74 -6.64
CA LEU A 213 2.93 19.08 -6.19
C LEU A 213 3.89 19.57 -7.27
N MET A 214 3.67 19.26 -8.55
CA MET A 214 4.55 19.72 -9.62
C MET A 214 4.68 21.25 -9.70
N PRO A 215 3.61 22.06 -9.54
CA PRO A 215 3.76 23.52 -9.52
C PRO A 215 4.67 24.00 -8.39
N PHE A 216 4.56 23.40 -7.20
CA PHE A 216 5.42 23.71 -6.06
C PHE A 216 6.88 23.32 -6.34
N TYR A 217 7.09 22.13 -6.89
CA TYR A 217 8.41 21.64 -7.27
C TYR A 217 9.11 22.53 -8.30
N GLN A 218 8.41 22.90 -9.37
CA GLN A 218 8.94 23.78 -10.41
C GLN A 218 9.28 25.17 -9.88
N GLN A 219 8.49 25.69 -8.95
CA GLN A 219 8.75 27.00 -8.34
C GLN A 219 9.94 26.95 -7.38
N ALA A 220 10.02 25.92 -6.53
CA ALA A 220 11.14 25.75 -5.60
C ALA A 220 12.49 25.63 -6.32
N MET A 221 12.52 24.93 -7.46
CA MET A 221 13.71 24.82 -8.31
C MET A 221 14.17 26.16 -8.92
N LYS A 222 13.27 27.15 -9.06
CA LYS A 222 13.59 28.48 -9.60
C LYS A 222 14.01 29.46 -8.52
N ASP A 223 13.31 29.47 -7.39
CA ASP A 223 13.41 30.56 -6.41
C ASP A 223 14.23 30.19 -5.16
N GLY A 224 14.54 28.91 -4.94
CA GLY A 224 15.44 28.44 -3.88
C GLY A 224 14.99 28.61 -2.42
N CYS A 225 13.92 29.38 -2.12
CA CYS A 225 13.40 29.60 -0.76
C CYS A 225 11.90 29.98 -0.76
N SER A 226 11.01 29.10 -0.31
CA SER A 226 9.60 29.42 0.02
C SER A 226 8.88 28.24 0.70
N ASN A 227 7.62 28.42 1.15
CA ASN A 227 6.72 27.35 1.62
C ASN A 227 6.57 26.18 0.62
N HIS A 228 6.85 26.41 -0.67
CA HIS A 228 6.87 25.35 -1.70
C HIS A 228 7.99 24.33 -1.40
N ALA A 229 9.11 24.76 -0.82
CA ALA A 229 10.17 23.86 -0.36
C ALA A 229 9.71 23.00 0.83
N GLU A 230 8.88 23.54 1.74
CA GLU A 230 8.36 22.76 2.86
C GLU A 230 7.43 21.62 2.40
N ALA A 231 6.55 21.88 1.42
CA ALA A 231 5.68 20.85 0.86
C ALA A 231 6.49 19.72 0.19
N ILE A 232 7.57 20.07 -0.50
CA ILE A 232 8.48 19.10 -1.13
C ILE A 232 9.21 18.29 -0.05
N VAL A 233 9.80 18.94 0.95
CA VAL A 233 10.50 18.27 2.06
C VAL A 233 9.58 17.33 2.84
N ARG A 234 8.31 17.72 3.05
CA ARG A 234 7.31 16.82 3.65
C ARG A 234 7.03 15.63 2.75
N ALA A 235 6.84 15.82 1.44
CA ALA A 235 6.60 14.73 0.50
C ALA A 235 7.79 13.75 0.43
N GLU A 236 9.03 14.25 0.43
CA GLU A 236 10.25 13.42 0.52
C GLU A 236 10.30 12.61 1.82
N SER A 237 9.96 13.25 2.94
CA SER A 237 9.93 12.60 4.26
C SER A 237 8.84 11.53 4.33
N ILE A 238 7.67 11.79 3.74
CA ILE A 238 6.58 10.82 3.64
C ILE A 238 6.98 9.64 2.77
N TRP A 239 7.59 9.89 1.60
CA TRP A 239 8.12 8.83 0.75
C TRP A 239 9.11 7.94 1.51
N ALA A 240 10.11 8.55 2.17
CA ALA A 240 11.08 7.81 2.97
C ALA A 240 10.44 6.99 4.10
N ARG A 241 9.43 7.56 4.77
CA ARG A 241 8.71 6.87 5.85
C ARG A 241 7.87 5.70 5.33
N VAL A 242 7.23 5.83 4.18
CA VAL A 242 6.49 4.72 3.57
C VAL A 242 7.43 3.58 3.18
N VAL A 243 8.59 3.89 2.58
CA VAL A 243 9.59 2.85 2.26
C VAL A 243 10.06 2.09 3.50
N GLU A 244 10.28 2.79 4.61
CA GLU A 244 10.61 2.17 5.89
C GLU A 244 9.47 1.27 6.41
N LEU A 245 8.23 1.77 6.43
CA LEU A 245 7.07 1.03 6.89
C LEU A 245 6.83 -0.24 6.06
N GLU A 246 6.92 -0.14 4.75
CA GLU A 246 6.76 -1.27 3.83
C GLU A 246 7.86 -2.32 4.00
N ALA A 247 9.11 -1.91 4.21
CA ALA A 247 10.20 -2.84 4.51
C ALA A 247 9.97 -3.62 5.82
N GLU A 248 9.42 -2.97 6.86
CA GLU A 248 9.10 -3.61 8.14
C GLU A 248 7.82 -4.46 8.10
N PHE A 249 6.90 -4.16 7.17
CA PHE A 249 5.57 -4.78 7.12
C PHE A 249 5.60 -6.27 6.74
N TRP A 250 6.62 -6.70 6.00
CA TRP A 250 6.79 -8.11 5.64
C TRP A 250 7.21 -8.97 6.85
N PRO A 251 6.57 -10.14 7.09
CA PRO A 251 6.97 -11.03 8.20
C PRO A 251 8.37 -11.64 8.08
N GLU A 252 9.09 -11.62 9.19
CA GLU A 252 10.47 -12.14 9.32
C GLU A 252 10.50 -13.63 9.53
N ARG A 253 11.58 -14.34 9.13
CA ARG A 253 11.67 -15.81 9.22
C ARG A 253 11.26 -16.39 10.58
N LYS A 254 10.30 -17.32 10.58
CA LYS A 254 9.69 -17.98 11.76
C LYS A 254 8.95 -17.05 12.73
N GLU A 255 8.61 -15.82 12.33
CA GLU A 255 7.85 -14.91 13.18
C GLU A 255 6.44 -15.45 13.49
N GLU A 256 5.80 -16.11 12.53
CA GLU A 256 4.50 -16.77 12.68
C GLU A 256 4.46 -17.74 13.87
N GLU A 257 5.55 -18.48 14.12
CA GLU A 257 5.65 -19.45 15.21
C GLU A 257 5.48 -18.79 16.59
N LYS A 258 5.86 -17.52 16.72
CA LYS A 258 5.81 -16.74 17.97
C LYS A 258 4.55 -15.89 18.09
N MET A 259 3.94 -15.56 16.95
CA MET A 259 2.82 -14.63 16.86
C MET A 259 1.46 -15.33 16.85
N ARG A 260 1.43 -16.66 16.69
CA ARG A 260 0.20 -17.44 16.86
C ARG A 260 -0.30 -17.34 18.29
N ILE A 261 -1.58 -17.03 18.45
CA ILE A 261 -2.26 -17.00 19.75
C ILE A 261 -2.55 -18.46 20.15
N PRO A 262 -2.12 -18.91 21.33
CA PRO A 262 -2.44 -20.25 21.81
C PRO A 262 -3.96 -20.43 21.90
N GLN A 263 -4.49 -21.47 21.25
CA GLN A 263 -5.88 -21.87 21.44
C GLN A 263 -5.98 -22.54 22.82
N LEU A 264 -6.92 -22.08 23.66
CA LEU A 264 -7.20 -22.63 24.98
C LEU A 264 -8.00 -23.93 24.90
#